data_AF-A0A7V4GYZ4-F1
#
_entry.id   AF-A0A7V4GYZ4-F1
#
_cell.length_a   1.000
_cell.length_b   1.000
_cell.length_c   1.000
_cell.angle_alpha   90.00
_cell.angle_beta   90.00
_cell.angle_gamma   90.00
#
_symmetry.space_group_name_H-M   'P 1'
#
loop_
_entity.id
_entity.type
_entity.pdbx_description
1 polymer ?
#
loop_
_entity_poly.entity_id
_entity_poly.type
_entity_poly.pdbx_seq_one_letter_code
_entity_poly.pdbx_strand_id
1 'polypeptide(L)'
;EENKQWTLATWDFAKQILPLLALGVIIAGFLLGSTHDSTKLAGIIPNEWISALVGGNSVFSNLFASVVGAFMYFATLTEVPIIQGLIAAGMGKGPALALLLAGPSLSLPNMLVIRGVIGTQKTVVYVILVVIMATITGLIFGSL
;
A
#
# COMPACT_ATOMS: atom_id res chain seq x y z
N GLU A 1 -39.55 -0.84 6.04
CA GLU A 1 -38.45 -0.45 6.94
C GLU A 1 -37.05 -0.67 6.36
N GLU A 2 -36.74 -1.84 5.81
CA GLU A 2 -35.38 -2.29 5.48
C GLU A 2 -34.58 -1.33 4.57
N ASN A 3 -35.16 -0.87 3.46
CA ASN A 3 -34.50 0.09 2.56
C ASN A 3 -34.15 1.43 3.24
N LYS A 4 -34.96 1.84 4.23
CA LYS A 4 -34.73 3.08 5.00
C LYS A 4 -33.61 2.89 6.02
N GLN A 5 -33.52 1.71 6.65
CA GLN A 5 -32.43 1.39 7.56
C GLN A 5 -31.10 1.25 6.80
N TRP A 6 -31.12 0.61 5.63
CA TRP A 6 -29.95 0.47 4.78
C TRP A 6 -29.39 1.83 4.31
N THR A 7 -30.28 2.75 3.87
CA THR A 7 -29.85 4.09 3.45
C THR A 7 -29.29 4.91 4.61
N LEU A 8 -29.89 4.81 5.80
CA LEU A 8 -29.37 5.49 7.00
C LEU A 8 -28.00 4.95 7.44
N ALA A 9 -27.81 3.63 7.47
CA ALA A 9 -26.54 3.02 7.83
C ALA A 9 -25.43 3.39 6.81
N THR A 10 -25.76 3.34 5.51
CA THR A 10 -24.83 3.75 4.45
C THR A 10 -24.43 5.21 4.59
N TRP A 11 -25.38 6.09 4.91
CA TRP A 11 -25.14 7.51 5.12
C TRP A 11 -24.26 7.79 6.34
N ASP A 12 -24.46 7.05 7.42
CA ASP A 12 -23.61 7.16 8.62
C ASP A 12 -22.17 6.70 8.34
N PHE A 13 -21.97 5.60 7.62
CA PHE A 13 -20.62 5.19 7.20
C PHE A 13 -19.99 6.22 6.26
N ALA A 14 -20.75 6.76 5.31
CA ALA A 14 -20.24 7.79 4.39
C ALA A 14 -19.73 9.01 5.15
N LYS A 15 -20.48 9.49 6.16
CA LYS A 15 -20.05 10.62 7.01
C LYS A 15 -18.80 10.34 7.82
N GLN A 16 -18.52 9.08 8.16
CA GLN A 16 -17.31 8.71 8.90
C GLN A 16 -16.11 8.52 7.96
N ILE A 17 -16.31 7.82 6.84
CA ILE A 17 -15.24 7.44 5.91
C ILE A 17 -14.82 8.63 5.03
N LEU A 18 -15.76 9.42 4.50
CA LEU A 18 -15.45 10.49 3.54
C LEU A 18 -14.49 11.56 4.10
N PRO A 19 -14.68 12.09 5.33
CA PRO A 19 -13.76 13.09 5.87
C PRO A 19 -12.36 12.52 6.08
N LEU A 20 -12.27 11.28 6.60
CA LEU A 20 -11.00 10.60 6.83
C LEU A 20 -10.27 10.34 5.51
N LEU A 21 -11.00 9.86 4.49
CA LEU A 21 -10.46 9.62 3.15
C LEU A 21 -10.02 10.93 2.49
N ALA A 22 -10.85 11.98 2.53
CA ALA A 22 -10.51 13.27 1.95
C ALA A 22 -9.25 13.86 2.58
N LEU A 23 -9.15 13.81 3.91
CA LEU A 23 -7.98 14.27 4.64
C LEU A 23 -6.74 13.43 4.29
N GLY A 24 -6.89 12.11 4.23
CA GLY A 24 -5.81 11.20 3.82
C GLY A 24 -5.31 11.47 2.39
N VAL A 25 -6.22 11.68 1.44
CA VAL A 25 -5.89 12.00 0.04
C VAL A 25 -5.19 13.34 -0.07
N ILE A 26 -5.64 14.37 0.66
CA ILE A 26 -5.00 15.69 0.69
C ILE A 26 -3.59 15.59 1.27
N ILE A 27 -3.41 14.90 2.41
CA ILE A 27 -2.09 14.68 3.01
C ILE A 27 -1.18 13.92 2.04
N ALA A 28 -1.67 12.83 1.44
CA ALA A 28 -0.89 12.03 0.50
C ALA A 28 -0.47 12.87 -0.72
N GLY A 29 -1.38 13.66 -1.29
CA GLY A 29 -1.07 14.56 -2.41
C GLY A 29 -0.09 15.67 -2.03
N PHE A 30 -0.16 16.20 -0.80
CA PHE A 30 0.81 17.19 -0.32
C PHE A 30 2.20 16.58 -0.07
N LEU A 31 2.25 15.34 0.42
CA LEU A 31 3.50 14.63 0.69
C LEU A 31 4.15 14.11 -0.59
N LEU A 32 3.41 13.39 -1.43
CA LEU A 32 3.93 12.73 -2.63
C LEU A 32 3.88 13.62 -3.88
N GLY A 33 3.16 14.73 -3.81
CA GLY A 33 2.91 15.58 -4.97
C GLY A 33 1.86 14.96 -5.88
N SER A 34 1.76 15.52 -7.09
CA SER A 34 0.96 14.93 -8.14
C SER A 34 1.67 15.03 -9.48
N THR A 35 1.57 13.95 -10.23
CA THR A 35 2.10 13.84 -11.59
C THR A 35 0.94 13.47 -12.50
N HIS A 36 0.22 14.47 -13.00
CA HIS A 36 -0.77 14.29 -14.05
C HIS A 36 -0.26 14.98 -15.32
N ASP A 37 -0.27 14.23 -16.42
CA ASP A 37 0.18 14.63 -17.75
C ASP A 37 1.61 15.21 -17.78
N SER A 38 1.73 16.52 -17.92
CA SER A 38 2.99 17.26 -18.14
C SER A 38 3.38 18.16 -16.96
N THR A 39 2.55 18.21 -15.92
CA THR A 39 2.78 19.10 -14.78
C THR A 39 3.17 18.25 -13.57
N LYS A 40 4.43 18.39 -13.13
CA LYS A 40 4.91 17.79 -11.89
C LYS A 40 4.71 18.80 -10.76
N LEU A 41 3.72 18.56 -9.92
CA LEU A 41 3.59 19.25 -8.63
C LEU A 41 4.47 18.47 -7.65
N ALA A 42 5.62 19.04 -7.30
CA ALA A 42 6.50 18.44 -6.32
C ALA A 42 5.81 18.42 -4.95
N GLY A 43 5.76 17.24 -4.33
CA GLY A 43 5.38 17.10 -2.93
C GLY A 43 6.53 17.44 -2.00
N ILE A 44 6.28 17.34 -0.69
CA ILE A 44 7.34 17.48 0.32
C ILE A 44 8.37 16.35 0.24
N ILE A 45 7.94 15.12 -0.06
CA ILE A 45 8.81 13.96 -0.17
C ILE A 45 9.57 14.05 -1.50
N PRO A 46 10.91 14.19 -1.46
CA PRO A 46 11.70 14.24 -2.69
C PRO A 46 11.62 12.91 -3.44
N ASN A 47 11.41 12.97 -4.75
CA ASN A 47 11.33 11.77 -5.61
C ASN A 47 12.62 10.93 -5.55
N GLU A 48 13.74 11.57 -5.20
CA GLU A 48 15.04 10.93 -4.98
C GLU A 48 14.97 9.89 -3.86
N TRP A 49 14.15 10.10 -2.81
CA TRP A 49 14.00 9.13 -1.72
C TRP A 49 13.29 7.86 -2.20
N ILE A 50 12.24 8.02 -3.01
CA ILE A 50 11.51 6.90 -3.60
C ILE A 50 12.41 6.15 -4.57
N SER A 51 13.09 6.87 -5.46
CA SER A 51 14.03 6.29 -6.41
C SER A 51 15.20 5.57 -5.71
N ALA A 52 15.73 6.12 -4.62
CA ALA A 52 16.84 5.53 -3.86
C ALA A 52 16.44 4.25 -3.11
N LEU A 53 15.26 4.21 -2.50
CA LEU A 53 14.80 3.06 -1.73
C LEU A 53 14.22 1.96 -2.63
N VAL A 54 13.35 2.35 -3.58
CA VAL A 54 12.49 1.42 -4.33
C VAL A 54 12.53 1.62 -5.85
N GLY A 55 13.47 2.39 -6.40
CA GLY A 55 13.50 2.67 -7.84
C GLY A 55 14.09 1.59 -8.74
N GLY A 56 14.97 0.74 -8.20
CA GLY A 56 15.59 -0.37 -8.94
C GLY A 56 14.81 -1.69 -8.83
N ASN A 57 15.45 -2.77 -9.25
CA ASN A 57 15.00 -4.14 -9.00
C ASN A 57 15.99 -4.93 -8.14
N SER A 58 16.49 -4.31 -7.07
CA SER A 58 17.41 -4.97 -6.13
C SER A 58 16.64 -5.81 -5.11
N VAL A 59 17.32 -6.76 -4.46
CA VAL A 59 16.73 -7.53 -3.33
C VAL A 59 16.28 -6.59 -2.24
N PHE A 60 17.09 -5.57 -1.93
CA PHE A 60 16.74 -4.56 -0.93
C PHE A 60 15.46 -3.80 -1.29
N SER A 61 15.34 -3.32 -2.53
CA SER A 61 14.18 -2.54 -2.97
C SER A 61 12.88 -3.35 -2.91
N ASN A 62 12.92 -4.61 -3.34
CA ASN A 62 11.76 -5.50 -3.28
C ASN A 62 11.41 -5.88 -1.84
N LEU A 63 12.42 -6.20 -1.01
CA LEU A 63 12.21 -6.54 0.39
C LEU A 63 11.64 -5.36 1.18
N PHE A 64 12.20 -4.16 0.96
CA PHE A 64 11.72 -2.94 1.59
C PHE A 64 10.25 -2.67 1.21
N ALA A 65 9.91 -2.78 -0.08
CA ALA A 65 8.54 -2.62 -0.55
C ALA A 65 7.58 -3.66 0.03
N SER A 66 7.98 -4.93 0.12
CA SER A 66 7.16 -5.98 0.77
C SER A 66 6.97 -5.76 2.26
N VAL A 67 8.01 -5.32 2.99
CA VAL A 67 7.90 -5.03 4.42
C VAL A 67 6.99 -3.83 4.65
N VAL A 68 7.18 -2.75 3.88
CA VAL A 68 6.30 -1.56 3.96
C VAL A 68 4.86 -1.96 3.64
N GLY A 69 4.64 -2.67 2.52
CA GLY A 69 3.33 -3.17 2.14
C GLY A 69 2.68 -4.03 3.22
N ALA A 70 3.45 -4.90 3.89
CA ALA A 70 2.95 -5.76 4.95
C ALA A 70 2.38 -5.02 6.18
N PHE A 71 2.88 -3.82 6.47
CA PHE A 71 2.37 -2.99 7.55
C PHE A 71 1.28 -2.02 7.11
N MET A 72 1.23 -1.68 5.81
CA MET A 72 0.23 -0.78 5.26
C MET A 72 -1.14 -1.46 5.20
N TYR A 73 -2.19 -0.65 5.32
CA TYR A 73 -3.56 -1.07 5.09
C TYR A 73 -4.16 -0.17 4.02
N PHE A 74 -4.39 -0.73 2.83
CA PHE A 74 -5.02 -0.02 1.74
C PHE A 74 -6.43 -0.55 1.50
N ALA A 75 -7.34 0.34 1.12
CA ALA A 75 -8.51 -0.10 0.39
C ALA A 75 -8.05 -0.55 -1.00
N THR A 76 -8.52 -1.71 -1.46
CA THR A 76 -8.17 -2.28 -2.76
C THR A 76 -8.36 -1.30 -3.93
N LEU A 77 -9.39 -0.45 -3.86
CA LEU A 77 -9.67 0.59 -4.85
C LEU A 77 -8.63 1.72 -4.88
N THR A 78 -7.98 2.01 -3.74
CA THR A 78 -6.99 3.09 -3.60
C THR A 78 -5.56 2.65 -3.85
N GLU A 79 -5.31 1.34 -3.86
CA GLU A 79 -3.97 0.80 -3.99
C GLU A 79 -3.35 1.06 -5.38
N VAL A 80 -4.16 0.93 -6.45
CA VAL A 80 -3.71 1.15 -7.83
C VAL A 80 -3.27 2.61 -8.07
N PRO A 81 -4.06 3.66 -7.74
CA PRO A 81 -3.61 5.05 -7.89
C PRO A 81 -2.36 5.38 -7.06
N ILE A 82 -2.24 4.83 -5.85
CA ILE A 82 -1.06 5.06 -4.99
C ILE A 82 0.19 4.50 -5.66
N ILE A 83 0.12 3.26 -6.16
CA ILE A 83 1.26 2.64 -6.84
C ILE A 83 1.61 3.36 -8.13
N GLN A 84 0.62 3.83 -8.90
CA GLN A 84 0.87 4.68 -10.06
C GLN A 84 1.62 5.97 -9.70
N GLY A 85 1.23 6.62 -8.60
CA GLY A 85 1.94 7.79 -8.07
C GLY A 85 3.38 7.49 -7.66
N LEU A 86 3.61 6.37 -6.97
CA LEU A 86 4.97 5.94 -6.58
C LEU A 86 5.83 5.61 -7.81
N ILE A 87 5.27 4.95 -8.83
CA ILE A 87 5.97 4.67 -10.10
C ILE A 87 6.32 5.98 -10.81
N ALA A 88 5.40 6.94 -10.86
CA ALA A 88 5.67 8.25 -11.44
C ALA A 88 6.73 9.05 -10.66
N ALA A 89 6.87 8.79 -9.36
CA ALA A 89 7.94 9.29 -8.49
C ALA A 89 9.26 8.50 -8.58
N GLY A 90 9.32 7.46 -9.42
CA GLY A 90 10.54 6.71 -9.72
C GLY A 90 10.64 5.31 -9.11
N MET A 91 9.56 4.75 -8.56
CA MET A 91 9.51 3.35 -8.09
C MET A 91 9.65 2.35 -9.24
N GLY A 92 10.45 1.30 -9.03
CA GLY A 92 10.64 0.21 -9.98
C GLY A 92 9.44 -0.74 -10.01
N LYS A 93 9.24 -1.39 -11.17
CA LYS A 93 8.12 -2.32 -11.39
C LYS A 93 8.14 -3.56 -10.48
N GLY A 94 9.34 -4.04 -10.11
CA GLY A 94 9.51 -5.17 -9.19
C GLY A 94 9.03 -4.82 -7.77
N PRO A 95 9.62 -3.78 -7.14
CA PRO A 95 9.14 -3.28 -5.85
C PRO A 95 7.65 -2.92 -5.85
N ALA A 96 7.11 -2.36 -6.94
CA ALA A 96 5.69 -2.07 -7.07
C ALA A 96 4.83 -3.34 -6.94
N LEU A 97 5.19 -4.42 -7.63
CA LEU A 97 4.50 -5.70 -7.49
C LEU A 97 4.69 -6.31 -6.09
N ALA A 98 5.89 -6.21 -5.54
CA ALA A 98 6.21 -6.71 -4.20
C ALA A 98 5.33 -6.04 -3.11
N LEU A 99 5.03 -4.75 -3.27
CA LEU A 99 4.10 -4.01 -2.40
C LEU A 99 2.66 -4.47 -2.62
N LEU A 100 2.20 -4.57 -3.87
CA LEU A 100 0.85 -5.02 -4.24
C LEU A 100 0.51 -6.45 -3.79
N LEU A 101 1.51 -7.31 -3.64
CA LEU A 101 1.31 -8.67 -3.13
C LEU A 101 1.28 -8.70 -1.60
N ALA A 102 2.12 -7.90 -0.94
CA ALA A 102 2.19 -7.86 0.51
C ALA A 102 0.99 -7.13 1.14
N GLY A 103 0.54 -6.02 0.55
CA GLY A 103 -0.51 -5.13 1.06
C GLY A 103 -1.89 -5.77 1.31
N PRO A 104 -2.47 -6.54 0.38
CA PRO A 104 -3.75 -7.23 0.64
C PRO A 104 -3.58 -8.48 1.50
N SER A 105 -2.40 -9.11 1.45
CA SER A 105 -2.10 -10.34 2.18
C SER A 105 -1.87 -10.07 3.67
N LEU A 106 -1.25 -8.94 4.00
CA LEU A 106 -0.87 -8.54 5.35
C LEU A 106 -1.30 -7.11 5.61
N SER A 107 -1.65 -6.84 6.87
CA SER A 107 -1.77 -5.48 7.38
C SER A 107 -1.62 -5.53 8.89
N LEU A 108 -1.23 -4.42 9.52
CA LEU A 108 -1.12 -4.37 10.98
C LEU A 108 -2.41 -4.86 11.69
N PRO A 109 -3.62 -4.42 11.30
CA PRO A 109 -4.85 -4.92 11.91
C PRO A 109 -5.06 -6.43 11.68
N ASN A 110 -4.84 -6.92 10.46
CA ASN A 110 -4.98 -8.34 10.14
C ASN A 110 -4.02 -9.19 10.98
N MET A 111 -2.75 -8.79 11.07
CA MET A 111 -1.72 -9.48 11.86
C MET A 111 -2.10 -9.60 13.34
N LEU A 112 -2.68 -8.54 13.92
CA LEU A 112 -3.13 -8.54 15.31
C LEU A 112 -4.32 -9.50 15.51
N VAL A 113 -5.26 -9.53 14.58
CA VAL A 113 -6.42 -10.44 14.63
C VAL A 113 -5.98 -11.89 14.50
N ILE A 114 -5.21 -12.24 13.47
CA ILE A 114 -4.78 -13.63 13.26
C ILE A 114 -3.89 -14.13 14.40
N ARG A 115 -3.06 -13.25 15.01
CA ARG A 115 -2.27 -13.62 16.20
C ARG A 115 -3.14 -14.14 17.34
N GLY A 116 -4.32 -13.55 17.54
CA GLY A 116 -5.29 -14.03 18.53
C GLY A 116 -5.86 -15.41 18.21
N VAL A 117 -5.91 -15.80 16.94
CA VAL A 117 -6.50 -17.06 16.46
C VAL A 117 -5.48 -18.19 16.38
N ILE A 118 -4.34 -17.97 15.74
CA ILE A 118 -3.35 -19.01 15.43
C ILE A 118 -2.12 -18.99 16.36
N GLY A 119 -2.01 -17.97 17.21
CA GLY A 119 -0.89 -17.77 18.13
C GLY A 119 0.33 -17.10 17.49
N THR A 120 1.14 -16.47 18.34
CA THR A 120 2.26 -15.61 17.91
C THR A 120 3.26 -16.31 16.99
N GLN A 121 3.66 -17.56 17.28
CA GLN A 121 4.66 -18.27 16.49
C GLN A 121 4.19 -18.48 15.03
N LYS A 122 2.93 -18.94 14.84
CA LYS A 122 2.38 -19.20 13.51
C LYS A 122 2.18 -17.90 12.73
N THR A 123 1.76 -16.82 13.40
CA THR A 123 1.64 -15.50 12.78
C THR A 123 2.98 -14.98 12.28
N VAL A 124 4.05 -15.10 13.08
CA VAL A 124 5.39 -14.67 12.66
C VAL A 124 5.84 -15.45 11.42
N VAL A 125 5.66 -16.77 11.40
CA VAL A 125 5.99 -17.60 10.23
C VAL A 125 5.18 -17.16 9.01
N TYR A 126 3.88 -16.93 9.15
CA TYR A 126 3.02 -16.46 8.07
C TYR A 126 3.49 -15.12 7.49
N VAL A 127 3.80 -14.14 8.35
CA VAL A 127 4.30 -12.82 7.92
C VAL A 127 5.61 -12.96 7.15
N ILE A 128 6.55 -13.74 7.67
CA ILE A 128 7.84 -13.99 7.01
C ILE A 128 7.63 -14.64 5.64
N LEU A 129 6.77 -15.65 5.54
CA LEU A 129 6.48 -16.32 4.28
C LEU A 129 5.91 -15.36 3.24
N VAL A 130 4.93 -14.54 3.61
CA VAL A 130 4.35 -13.56 2.67
C VAL A 130 5.38 -12.53 2.23
N VAL A 131 6.18 -11.98 3.15
CA VAL A 131 7.22 -11.00 2.80
C VAL A 131 8.26 -11.60 1.86
N ILE A 132 8.73 -12.83 2.13
CA ILE A 132 9.70 -13.51 1.27
C ILE A 132 9.10 -13.80 -0.10
N MET A 133 7.87 -14.34 -0.17
CA MET A 133 7.22 -14.64 -1.44
C MET A 133 7.00 -13.38 -2.27
N ALA A 134 6.48 -12.30 -1.67
CA ALA A 134 6.28 -11.02 -2.33
C ALA A 134 7.61 -10.43 -2.85
N THR A 135 8.69 -10.54 -2.06
CA THR A 135 10.04 -10.09 -2.46
C THR A 135 10.55 -10.88 -3.68
N ILE A 136 10.43 -12.21 -3.65
CA ILE A 136 10.89 -13.09 -4.75
C ILE A 136 10.08 -12.82 -6.01
N THR A 137 8.76 -12.74 -5.89
CA THR A 137 7.89 -12.46 -7.04
C THR A 137 8.15 -11.09 -7.63
N GLY A 138 8.35 -10.06 -6.79
CA GLY A 138 8.77 -8.74 -7.24
C GLY A 138 10.10 -8.75 -7.98
N LEU A 139 11.10 -9.47 -7.46
CA LEU A 139 12.40 -9.63 -8.11
C LEU A 139 12.29 -10.27 -9.50
N ILE A 140 11.53 -11.36 -9.60
CA ILE A 140 11.31 -12.06 -10.87
C ILE A 140 10.60 -11.12 -11.85
N PHE A 141 9.49 -10.52 -11.45
CA PHE A 141 8.72 -9.62 -12.32
C PHE A 141 9.50 -8.38 -12.74
N GLY A 142 10.31 -7.83 -11.84
CA GLY A 142 11.17 -6.68 -12.16
C GLY A 142 12.27 -7.00 -13.18
N SER A 143 12.60 -8.29 -13.37
CA SER A 143 13.60 -8.75 -14.34
C SER A 143 13.05 -9.11 -15.72
N LEU A 144 11.73 -9.25 -15.86
CA LEU A 144 11.01 -9.49 -17.13
C LEU A 144 10.78 -8.18 -17.88
#